data_AF-A0A3N5G379-F1
#
_entry.id   AF-A0A3N5G379-F1
#
_cell.length_a   1.000
_cell.length_b   1.000
_cell.length_c   1.000
_cell.angle_alpha   90.00
_cell.angle_beta   90.00
_cell.angle_gamma   90.00
#
_symmetry.space_group_name_H-M   'P 1'
#
loop_
_entity.id
_entity.type
_entity.pdbx_description
1 polymer ?
#
loop_
_entity_poly.entity_id
_entity_poly.type
_entity_poly.pdbx_seq_one_letter_code
_entity_poly.pdbx_strand_id
1 'polypeptide(L)'
;MSDEKIWFNGLNGDTGDYLVDPLTPEELSARVLSRPEPQPDWLEDWTEDHGVEDPYRKPILDVERPWDLSETGWGVIFAPGIDRGVKLALEELLEHRRRQVGTVHPTYFRDDLDYRTGDTIKTFLERHRTRPGQVADPDRLPYYLLLVGDPRSIPYEFQFELDVNYGVGRIFFDNVADYRRYAESVVAAETGHVRLPRRLTFFGARNEGDPATEMTADELVQPLADTVLEPGMSGWGVDAVLGEKA
;
A
#
# COMPACT_ATOMS: atom_id res chain seq x y z
N MET A 1 -28.11 9.55 24.92
CA MET A 1 -27.88 9.11 23.53
C MET A 1 -27.73 10.41 22.77
N SER A 2 -26.52 10.68 22.27
CA SER A 2 -26.18 12.00 21.72
C SER A 2 -26.75 12.10 20.31
N ASP A 3 -27.53 13.14 20.02
CA ASP A 3 -28.00 13.43 18.65
C ASP A 3 -26.90 14.07 17.77
N GLU A 4 -25.71 14.23 18.32
CA GLU A 4 -24.56 14.77 17.61
C GLU A 4 -24.13 13.79 16.50
N LYS A 5 -24.12 14.29 15.27
CA LYS A 5 -23.75 13.49 14.10
C LYS A 5 -22.23 13.34 14.03
N ILE A 6 -21.81 12.11 13.79
CA ILE A 6 -20.44 11.74 13.49
C ILE A 6 -20.22 11.90 11.99
N TRP A 7 -19.21 12.69 11.63
CA TRP A 7 -18.79 12.92 10.26
C TRP A 7 -17.63 11.99 9.91
N PHE A 8 -17.66 11.43 8.70
CA PHE A 8 -16.63 10.51 8.21
C PHE A 8 -15.83 11.18 7.11
N ASN A 9 -14.52 10.93 7.06
CA ASN A 9 -13.60 11.51 6.08
C ASN A 9 -13.47 10.69 4.79
N GLY A 10 -14.24 9.61 4.63
CA GLY A 10 -14.25 8.82 3.41
C GLY A 10 -14.92 9.59 2.27
N LEU A 11 -14.27 9.66 1.10
CA LEU A 11 -14.80 10.32 -0.10
C LEU A 11 -15.13 9.29 -1.18
N ASN A 12 -16.19 9.55 -1.94
CA ASN A 12 -16.50 8.84 -3.18
C ASN A 12 -15.54 9.32 -4.26
N GLY A 13 -14.70 8.40 -4.78
CA GLY A 13 -13.68 8.74 -5.78
C GLY A 13 -14.23 9.22 -7.12
N ASP A 14 -15.49 8.91 -7.45
CA ASP A 14 -16.12 9.31 -8.71
C ASP A 14 -16.82 10.67 -8.62
N THR A 15 -17.44 10.97 -7.48
CA THR A 15 -18.25 12.20 -7.31
C THR A 15 -17.57 13.28 -6.49
N GLY A 16 -16.59 12.92 -5.65
CA GLY A 16 -15.96 13.82 -4.68
C GLY A 16 -16.80 14.10 -3.43
N ASP A 17 -18.02 13.56 -3.34
CA ASP A 17 -18.87 13.67 -2.15
C ASP A 17 -18.37 12.74 -1.03
N TYR A 18 -18.90 12.90 0.19
CA TYR A 18 -18.66 11.94 1.25
C TYR A 18 -19.21 10.55 0.89
N LEU A 19 -18.39 9.53 1.13
CA LEU A 19 -18.72 8.13 0.90
C LEU A 19 -19.84 7.64 1.84
N VAL A 20 -19.94 8.24 3.02
CA VAL A 20 -20.92 7.89 4.05
C VAL A 20 -21.52 9.18 4.60
N ASP A 21 -22.85 9.29 4.52
CA ASP A 21 -23.59 10.38 5.17
C ASP A 21 -23.34 10.39 6.69
N PRO A 22 -23.37 11.55 7.34
CA PRO A 22 -23.13 11.64 8.78
C PRO A 22 -24.18 10.87 9.58
N LEU A 23 -23.73 10.06 10.54
CA LEU A 23 -24.56 9.14 11.32
C LEU A 23 -24.60 9.57 12.79
N THR A 24 -25.71 9.36 13.49
CA THR A 24 -25.68 9.39 14.96
C THR A 24 -24.93 8.16 15.51
N PRO A 25 -24.47 8.17 16.77
CA PRO A 25 -23.88 7.00 17.41
C PRO A 25 -24.79 5.76 17.34
N GLU A 26 -26.10 5.92 17.42
CA GLU A 26 -27.09 4.84 17.33
C GLU A 26 -27.17 4.26 15.92
N GLU A 27 -27.22 5.12 14.90
CA GLU A 27 -27.24 4.70 13.50
C GLU A 27 -25.94 3.98 13.11
N LEU A 28 -24.80 4.49 13.58
CA LEU A 28 -23.51 3.83 13.40
C LEU A 28 -23.49 2.46 14.07
N SER A 29 -23.92 2.37 15.33
CA SER A 29 -23.99 1.11 16.09
C SER A 29 -24.88 0.08 15.39
N ALA A 30 -26.09 0.47 14.97
CA ALA A 30 -26.99 -0.41 14.25
C ALA A 30 -26.40 -0.88 12.91
N ARG A 31 -25.67 -0.01 12.21
CA ARG A 31 -25.02 -0.34 10.94
C ARG A 31 -23.85 -1.31 11.10
N VAL A 32 -23.06 -1.16 12.17
CA VAL A 32 -21.98 -2.11 12.50
C VAL A 32 -22.56 -3.46 12.88
N LEU A 33 -23.55 -3.48 13.78
CA LEU A 33 -24.16 -4.72 14.29
C LEU A 33 -25.02 -5.48 13.27
N SER A 34 -25.45 -4.83 12.18
CA SER A 34 -26.25 -5.47 11.11
C SER A 34 -25.40 -6.13 10.03
N ARG A 35 -24.07 -5.91 10.02
CA ARG A 35 -23.18 -6.62 9.12
C ARG A 35 -22.74 -7.93 9.77
N PRO A 36 -22.80 -9.06 9.05
CA PRO A 36 -22.10 -10.26 9.51
C PRO A 36 -20.62 -9.89 9.65
N GLU A 37 -19.99 -10.26 10.77
CA GLU A 37 -18.55 -10.10 10.90
C GLU A 37 -17.89 -10.87 9.76
N PRO A 38 -17.10 -10.22 8.90
CA PRO A 38 -16.14 -10.96 8.10
C PRO A 38 -15.12 -11.50 9.09
N GLN A 39 -15.36 -12.72 9.57
CA GLN A 39 -14.32 -13.54 10.17
C GLN A 39 -13.82 -14.43 9.05
N PRO A 40 -12.84 -13.99 8.25
CA PRO A 40 -12.16 -14.96 7.43
C PRO A 40 -11.45 -15.91 8.41
N ASP A 41 -11.68 -17.22 8.28
CA ASP A 41 -11.19 -18.26 9.21
C ASP A 41 -9.68 -18.12 9.53
N TRP A 42 -8.91 -17.52 8.62
CA TRP A 42 -7.47 -17.29 8.81
C TRP A 42 -7.13 -16.18 9.84
N LEU A 43 -8.06 -15.27 10.15
CA LEU A 43 -7.85 -14.21 11.13
C LEU A 43 -7.85 -14.77 12.55
N GLU A 44 -8.68 -15.79 12.82
CA GLU A 44 -8.63 -16.55 14.08
C GLU A 44 -7.24 -17.20 14.24
N ASP A 45 -6.77 -17.92 13.21
CA ASP A 45 -5.42 -18.52 13.16
C ASP A 45 -4.31 -17.46 13.42
N TRP A 46 -4.47 -16.23 12.89
CA TRP A 46 -3.52 -15.13 13.11
C TRP A 46 -3.49 -14.65 14.57
N THR A 47 -4.67 -14.52 15.20
CA THR A 47 -4.77 -14.06 16.60
C THR A 47 -4.42 -15.12 17.64
N GLU A 48 -4.65 -16.39 17.33
CA GLU A 48 -4.45 -17.50 18.27
C GLU A 48 -2.98 -17.94 18.38
N ASP A 49 -2.22 -17.89 17.27
CA ASP A 49 -0.85 -18.42 17.25
C ASP A 49 0.21 -17.49 17.89
N HIS A 50 -0.05 -16.18 18.05
CA HIS A 50 0.98 -15.22 18.49
C HIS A 50 0.44 -14.16 19.48
N GLY A 51 0.93 -14.19 20.72
CA GLY A 51 0.61 -13.19 21.75
C GLY A 51 1.02 -11.76 21.36
N VAL A 52 0.42 -10.75 22.01
CA VAL A 52 0.70 -9.32 21.73
C VAL A 52 2.18 -8.96 21.91
N GLU A 53 2.91 -9.70 22.75
CA GLU A 53 4.34 -9.49 23.01
C GLU A 53 5.25 -10.43 22.19
N ASP A 54 4.74 -11.10 21.16
CA ASP A 54 5.54 -12.03 20.38
C ASP A 54 6.61 -11.27 19.55
N PRO A 55 7.92 -11.50 19.81
CA PRO A 55 9.02 -10.85 19.09
C PRO A 55 9.10 -11.25 17.61
N TYR A 56 8.35 -12.28 17.19
CA TYR A 56 8.18 -12.70 15.80
C TYR A 56 7.07 -11.96 15.06
N ARG A 57 6.34 -11.02 15.68
CA ARG A 57 5.44 -10.06 14.98
C ARG A 57 6.20 -9.00 14.15
N LYS A 58 7.38 -9.31 13.65
CA LYS A 58 8.06 -8.44 12.69
C LYS A 58 7.41 -8.63 11.32
N PRO A 59 7.24 -7.55 10.51
CA PRO A 59 6.73 -7.67 9.14
C PRO A 59 7.59 -8.62 8.28
N ILE A 60 8.87 -8.76 8.62
CA ILE A 60 9.84 -9.65 7.97
C ILE A 60 10.74 -10.27 9.04
N LEU A 61 11.06 -11.57 8.93
CA LEU A 61 11.95 -12.27 9.85
C LEU A 61 13.40 -11.84 9.60
N ASP A 62 14.12 -11.48 10.66
CA ASP A 62 15.59 -11.34 10.66
C ASP A 62 16.21 -10.41 9.59
N VAL A 63 15.47 -9.40 9.11
CA VAL A 63 15.99 -8.38 8.19
C VAL A 63 16.43 -7.12 8.95
N GLU A 64 17.69 -6.72 8.76
CA GLU A 64 18.23 -5.48 9.33
C GLU A 64 17.89 -4.26 8.46
N ARG A 65 17.87 -4.43 7.13
CA ARG A 65 17.61 -3.34 6.17
C ARG A 65 16.37 -3.66 5.33
N PRO A 66 15.16 -3.30 5.81
CA PRO A 66 13.93 -3.62 5.10
C PRO A 66 13.84 -2.98 3.71
N TRP A 67 14.57 -1.89 3.45
CA TRP A 67 14.64 -1.26 2.12
C TRP A 67 15.65 -1.92 1.16
N ASP A 68 16.42 -2.93 1.60
CA ASP A 68 17.38 -3.64 0.76
C ASP A 68 16.73 -4.88 0.13
N LEU A 69 16.57 -4.85 -1.19
CA LEU A 69 15.95 -5.96 -1.94
C LEU A 69 16.80 -7.23 -1.93
N SER A 70 18.10 -7.15 -1.65
CA SER A 70 18.93 -8.34 -1.51
C SER A 70 18.67 -9.12 -0.21
N GLU A 71 18.03 -8.49 0.78
CA GLU A 71 17.59 -9.11 2.04
C GLU A 71 16.08 -9.42 2.07
N THR A 72 15.27 -8.62 1.38
CA THR A 72 13.79 -8.70 1.44
C THR A 72 13.15 -9.35 0.22
N GLY A 73 13.83 -9.31 -0.92
CA GLY A 73 13.30 -9.77 -2.20
C GLY A 73 12.23 -8.87 -2.79
N TRP A 74 11.97 -9.09 -4.08
CA TRP A 74 10.98 -8.38 -4.87
C TRP A 74 10.30 -9.32 -5.88
N GLY A 75 8.97 -9.26 -5.96
CA GLY A 75 8.18 -10.03 -6.90
C GLY A 75 7.15 -9.19 -7.64
N VAL A 76 6.76 -9.67 -8.82
CA VAL A 76 5.65 -9.12 -9.60
C VAL A 76 4.57 -10.17 -9.80
N ILE A 77 3.32 -9.79 -9.56
CA ILE A 77 2.13 -10.63 -9.74
C ILE A 77 1.30 -10.04 -10.88
N PHE A 78 1.20 -10.77 -11.98
CA PHE A 78 0.41 -10.34 -13.13
C PHE A 78 -1.04 -10.77 -13.03
N ALA A 79 -1.94 -9.91 -13.51
CA ALA A 79 -3.34 -10.27 -13.69
C ALA A 79 -3.49 -11.41 -14.72
N PRO A 80 -4.53 -12.27 -14.56
CA PRO A 80 -4.82 -13.33 -15.51
C PRO A 80 -4.97 -12.78 -16.93
N GLY A 81 -4.19 -13.32 -17.87
CA GLY A 81 -4.31 -12.95 -19.29
C GLY A 81 -3.80 -11.55 -19.64
N ILE A 82 -2.96 -10.93 -18.79
CA ILE A 82 -2.35 -9.63 -19.10
C ILE A 82 -1.65 -9.64 -20.47
N ASP A 83 -1.76 -8.53 -21.20
CA ASP A 83 -1.12 -8.36 -22.51
C ASP A 83 0.40 -8.57 -22.41
N ARG A 84 0.98 -9.35 -23.33
CA ARG A 84 2.43 -9.56 -23.41
C ARG A 84 3.18 -8.22 -23.57
N GLY A 85 2.61 -7.26 -24.27
CA GLY A 85 3.13 -5.90 -24.41
C GLY A 85 3.33 -5.19 -23.08
N VAL A 86 2.51 -5.47 -22.05
CA VAL A 86 2.70 -4.95 -20.70
C VAL A 86 3.93 -5.58 -20.05
N LYS A 87 4.09 -6.91 -20.16
CA LYS A 87 5.30 -7.59 -19.66
C LYS A 87 6.57 -7.04 -20.32
N LEU A 88 6.54 -6.85 -21.65
CA LEU A 88 7.64 -6.22 -22.40
C LEU A 88 7.89 -4.77 -21.98
N ALA A 89 6.83 -3.99 -21.72
CA ALA A 89 6.94 -2.60 -21.29
C ALA A 89 7.59 -2.46 -19.90
N LEU A 90 7.50 -3.48 -19.05
CA LEU A 90 8.08 -3.51 -17.72
C LEU A 90 9.48 -4.13 -17.66
N GLU A 91 10.03 -4.65 -18.76
CA GLU A 91 11.32 -5.37 -18.78
C GLU A 91 12.46 -4.58 -18.11
N GLU A 92 12.54 -3.28 -18.35
CA GLU A 92 13.60 -2.43 -17.76
C GLU A 92 13.51 -2.39 -16.23
N LEU A 93 12.29 -2.27 -15.69
CA LEU A 93 12.05 -2.30 -14.24
C LEU A 93 12.35 -3.69 -13.66
N LEU A 94 11.90 -4.76 -14.32
CA LEU A 94 12.14 -6.13 -13.88
C LEU A 94 13.63 -6.43 -13.81
N GLU A 95 14.39 -6.04 -14.83
CA GLU A 95 15.83 -6.23 -14.90
C GLU A 95 16.56 -5.37 -13.85
N HIS A 96 16.08 -4.14 -13.60
CA HIS A 96 16.60 -3.30 -12.51
C HIS A 96 16.39 -3.91 -11.12
N ARG A 97 15.17 -4.40 -10.83
CA ARG A 97 14.86 -5.09 -9.57
C ARG A 97 15.66 -6.37 -9.41
N ARG A 98 15.81 -7.17 -10.48
CA ARG A 98 16.65 -8.37 -10.50
C ARG A 98 18.10 -8.05 -10.13
N ARG A 99 18.66 -6.95 -10.65
CA ARG A 99 20.02 -6.50 -10.29
C ARG A 99 20.13 -6.05 -8.84
N GLN A 100 19.12 -5.38 -8.30
CA GLN A 100 19.10 -4.95 -6.89
C GLN A 100 19.01 -6.13 -5.91
N VAL A 101 18.21 -7.15 -6.24
CA VAL A 101 18.19 -8.41 -5.48
C VAL A 101 19.55 -9.12 -5.57
N GLY A 102 20.18 -9.09 -6.75
CA GLY A 102 21.46 -9.73 -7.00
C GLY A 102 21.35 -11.23 -7.26
N THR A 103 22.47 -11.94 -7.17
CA THR A 103 22.58 -13.37 -7.58
C THR A 103 22.75 -14.35 -6.43
N VAL A 104 22.87 -13.86 -5.19
CA VAL A 104 23.14 -14.71 -4.01
C VAL A 104 21.92 -15.56 -3.67
N HIS A 105 20.73 -14.96 -3.73
CA HIS A 105 19.45 -15.61 -3.44
C HIS A 105 18.52 -15.50 -4.67
N PRO A 106 18.61 -16.42 -5.65
CA PRO A 106 17.81 -16.34 -6.87
C PRO A 106 16.28 -16.38 -6.63
N THR A 107 15.85 -16.97 -5.50
CA THR A 107 14.46 -17.04 -5.05
C THR A 107 13.87 -15.69 -4.66
N TYR A 108 14.71 -14.69 -4.35
CA TYR A 108 14.28 -13.38 -3.87
C TYR A 108 13.79 -12.49 -5.00
N PHE A 109 14.02 -12.85 -6.27
CA PHE A 109 13.41 -12.18 -7.41
C PHE A 109 12.41 -13.11 -8.09
N ARG A 110 11.14 -12.69 -8.20
CA ARG A 110 10.05 -13.51 -8.74
C ARG A 110 9.25 -12.76 -9.81
N ASP A 111 9.37 -13.17 -11.06
CA ASP A 111 8.57 -12.69 -12.19
C ASP A 111 7.64 -13.77 -12.78
N ASP A 112 7.52 -14.89 -12.08
CA ASP A 112 6.70 -16.07 -12.39
C ASP A 112 5.42 -16.15 -11.53
N LEU A 113 5.13 -15.13 -10.73
CA LEU A 113 3.92 -15.11 -9.90
C LEU A 113 2.73 -14.65 -10.75
N ASP A 114 1.65 -15.41 -10.68
CA ASP A 114 0.40 -15.08 -11.36
C ASP A 114 -0.77 -15.21 -10.36
N TYR A 115 -1.64 -14.20 -10.36
CA TYR A 115 -2.94 -14.30 -9.71
C TYR A 115 -3.84 -15.19 -10.58
N ARG A 116 -4.52 -16.18 -9.99
CA ARG A 116 -5.57 -16.95 -10.69
C ARG A 116 -6.92 -16.42 -10.29
N THR A 117 -7.84 -16.33 -11.24
CA THR A 117 -9.21 -15.84 -11.00
C THR A 117 -9.87 -16.61 -9.86
N GLY A 118 -10.27 -15.90 -8.80
CA GLY A 118 -10.88 -16.48 -7.61
C GLY A 118 -9.89 -16.93 -6.54
N ASP A 119 -8.59 -16.70 -6.71
CA ASP A 119 -7.61 -16.91 -5.65
C ASP A 119 -7.98 -16.04 -4.43
N THR A 120 -8.12 -16.70 -3.28
CA THR A 120 -8.09 -16.08 -1.95
C THR A 120 -6.65 -15.98 -1.47
N ILE A 121 -6.38 -15.15 -0.45
CA ILE A 121 -5.04 -15.05 0.15
C ILE A 121 -4.50 -16.42 0.56
N LYS A 122 -5.33 -17.26 1.18
CA LYS A 122 -4.98 -18.61 1.60
C LYS A 122 -4.52 -19.47 0.42
N THR A 123 -5.34 -19.56 -0.63
CA THR A 123 -5.04 -20.41 -1.80
C THR A 123 -3.81 -19.92 -2.59
N PHE A 124 -3.54 -18.62 -2.57
CA PHE A 124 -2.34 -18.04 -3.17
C PHE A 124 -1.10 -18.37 -2.34
N LEU A 125 -1.13 -18.08 -1.04
CA LEU A 125 -0.01 -18.32 -0.13
C LEU A 125 0.36 -19.81 -0.02
N GLU A 126 -0.62 -20.71 0.06
CA GLU A 126 -0.38 -22.16 0.13
C GLU A 126 0.38 -22.69 -1.10
N ARG A 127 0.09 -22.16 -2.29
CA ARG A 127 0.81 -22.50 -3.54
C ARG A 127 2.28 -22.12 -3.49
N HIS A 128 2.59 -21.07 -2.73
CA HIS A 128 3.94 -20.59 -2.46
C HIS A 128 4.50 -21.12 -1.14
N ARG A 129 3.86 -22.14 -0.55
CA ARG A 129 4.28 -22.81 0.70
C ARG A 129 4.36 -21.86 1.90
N THR A 130 3.55 -20.82 1.90
CA THR A 130 3.35 -19.91 3.04
C THR A 130 1.86 -19.95 3.44
N ARG A 131 1.48 -19.22 4.48
CA ARG A 131 0.10 -19.14 4.99
C ARG A 131 -0.19 -17.74 5.51
N PRO A 132 -1.46 -17.31 5.55
CA PRO A 132 -1.82 -16.02 6.12
C PRO A 132 -1.27 -15.89 7.54
N GLY A 133 -0.78 -14.71 7.91
CA GLY A 133 -0.26 -14.47 9.24
C GLY A 133 1.16 -14.98 9.50
N GLN A 134 1.70 -15.86 8.66
CA GLN A 134 3.10 -16.26 8.75
C GLN A 134 4.00 -15.09 8.36
N VAL A 135 5.09 -14.90 9.13
CA VAL A 135 6.13 -13.92 8.80
C VAL A 135 6.66 -14.15 7.39
N ALA A 136 6.87 -13.07 6.63
CA ALA A 136 7.38 -13.15 5.27
C ALA A 136 8.77 -13.81 5.22
N ASP A 137 8.92 -14.77 4.30
CA ASP A 137 10.12 -15.57 4.06
C ASP A 137 10.48 -15.45 2.57
N PRO A 138 11.48 -14.62 2.21
CA PRO A 138 11.83 -14.35 0.81
C PRO A 138 12.34 -15.58 0.03
N ASP A 139 12.72 -16.67 0.70
CA ASP A 139 13.02 -17.95 0.03
C ASP A 139 11.77 -18.64 -0.53
N ARG A 140 10.58 -18.27 -0.02
CA ARG A 140 9.28 -18.77 -0.48
C ARG A 140 8.55 -17.75 -1.33
N LEU A 141 8.40 -16.55 -0.79
CA LEU A 141 7.72 -15.43 -1.43
C LEU A 141 8.40 -14.12 -0.99
N PRO A 142 8.92 -13.30 -1.93
CA PRO A 142 9.58 -12.05 -1.59
C PRO A 142 8.63 -11.10 -0.86
N TYR A 143 9.21 -10.24 -0.01
CA TYR A 143 8.43 -9.32 0.81
C TYR A 143 7.73 -8.23 -0.01
N TYR A 144 8.43 -7.61 -0.97
CA TYR A 144 7.83 -6.59 -1.82
C TYR A 144 7.15 -7.21 -3.03
N LEU A 145 5.85 -6.98 -3.19
CA LEU A 145 5.04 -7.56 -4.26
C LEU A 145 4.35 -6.45 -5.06
N LEU A 146 4.61 -6.39 -6.36
CA LEU A 146 3.94 -5.49 -7.28
C LEU A 146 2.80 -6.21 -8.02
N LEU A 147 1.56 -5.78 -7.80
CA LEU A 147 0.40 -6.21 -8.58
C LEU A 147 0.34 -5.41 -9.89
N VAL A 148 0.20 -6.11 -11.01
CA VAL A 148 0.06 -5.51 -12.34
C VAL A 148 -1.29 -5.89 -12.93
N GLY A 149 -2.26 -4.99 -12.82
CA GLY A 149 -3.63 -5.20 -13.31
C GLY A 149 -4.67 -4.39 -12.56
N ASP A 150 -5.87 -4.34 -13.13
CA ASP A 150 -6.99 -3.59 -12.59
C ASP A 150 -7.65 -4.31 -11.39
N PRO A 151 -8.38 -3.58 -10.52
CA PRO A 151 -9.03 -4.16 -9.35
C PRO A 151 -10.12 -5.19 -9.63
N ARG A 152 -10.63 -5.29 -10.86
CA ARG A 152 -11.61 -6.35 -11.20
C ARG A 152 -10.90 -7.66 -11.52
N SER A 153 -9.70 -7.59 -12.08
CA SER A 153 -8.87 -8.76 -12.40
C SER A 153 -8.09 -9.27 -11.19
N ILE A 154 -7.60 -8.36 -10.33
CA ILE A 154 -7.01 -8.68 -9.02
C ILE A 154 -7.78 -7.87 -7.95
N PRO A 155 -8.71 -8.50 -7.21
CA PRO A 155 -9.54 -7.81 -6.22
C PRO A 155 -8.76 -6.98 -5.20
N TYR A 156 -9.35 -5.89 -4.70
CA TYR A 156 -8.78 -5.14 -3.58
C TYR A 156 -8.71 -5.98 -2.31
N GLU A 157 -9.69 -6.85 -2.07
CA GLU A 157 -9.69 -7.78 -0.94
C GLU A 157 -8.41 -8.63 -0.90
N PHE A 158 -8.04 -9.23 -2.04
CA PHE A 158 -6.78 -9.95 -2.17
C PHE A 158 -5.56 -9.07 -1.85
N GLN A 159 -5.52 -7.83 -2.33
CA GLN A 159 -4.42 -6.91 -2.03
C GLN A 159 -4.36 -6.57 -0.55
N PHE A 160 -5.49 -6.18 0.07
CA PHE A 160 -5.55 -5.78 1.46
C PHE A 160 -5.17 -6.91 2.41
N GLU A 161 -5.63 -8.14 2.13
CA GLU A 161 -5.24 -9.31 2.92
C GLU A 161 -3.75 -9.64 2.75
N LEU A 162 -3.20 -9.50 1.53
CA LEU A 162 -1.78 -9.72 1.27
C LEU A 162 -0.89 -8.68 1.97
N ASP A 163 -1.32 -7.42 2.02
CA ASP A 163 -0.60 -6.28 2.63
C ASP A 163 -0.54 -6.35 4.17
N VAL A 164 -1.17 -7.35 4.79
CA VAL A 164 -1.01 -7.64 6.23
C VAL A 164 0.42 -8.11 6.54
N ASN A 165 1.01 -8.92 5.65
CA ASN A 165 2.32 -9.55 5.87
C ASN A 165 3.40 -9.13 4.85
N TYR A 166 3.02 -8.48 3.74
CA TYR A 166 3.90 -8.16 2.62
C TYR A 166 3.85 -6.66 2.30
N GLY A 167 4.85 -6.12 1.61
CA GLY A 167 4.81 -4.75 1.09
C GLY A 167 4.18 -4.73 -0.30
N VAL A 168 2.89 -4.42 -0.40
CA VAL A 168 2.15 -4.58 -1.66
C VAL A 168 1.91 -3.25 -2.38
N GLY A 169 2.43 -3.14 -3.60
CA GLY A 169 2.12 -2.06 -4.52
C GLY A 169 1.20 -2.52 -5.66
N ARG A 170 0.48 -1.59 -6.30
CA ARG A 170 -0.28 -1.88 -7.53
C ARG A 170 -0.04 -0.82 -8.58
N ILE A 171 0.10 -1.26 -9.83
CA ILE A 171 0.00 -0.39 -11.01
C ILE A 171 -1.06 -0.90 -11.98
N PHE A 172 -1.83 0.04 -12.51
CA PHE A 172 -2.78 -0.20 -13.59
C PHE A 172 -2.87 1.04 -14.46
N PHE A 173 -2.71 0.87 -15.78
CA PHE A 173 -2.83 1.95 -16.75
C PHE A 173 -3.65 1.47 -17.94
N ASP A 174 -4.41 2.37 -18.55
CA ASP A 174 -5.23 2.04 -19.73
C ASP A 174 -4.38 1.71 -20.96
N ASN A 175 -3.16 2.26 -21.07
CA ASN A 175 -2.29 2.06 -22.23
C ASN A 175 -0.99 1.34 -21.86
N VAL A 176 -0.56 0.41 -22.72
CA VAL A 176 0.74 -0.28 -22.62
C VAL A 176 1.92 0.70 -22.53
N ALA A 177 1.83 1.84 -23.23
CA ALA A 177 2.89 2.85 -23.22
C ALA A 177 3.10 3.51 -21.84
N ASP A 178 2.07 3.57 -21.01
CA ASP A 178 2.17 4.13 -19.65
C ASP A 178 2.95 3.21 -18.71
N TYR A 179 2.86 1.89 -18.87
CA TYR A 179 3.71 0.94 -18.15
C TYR A 179 5.19 1.16 -18.44
N ARG A 180 5.54 1.41 -19.72
CA ARG A 180 6.92 1.71 -20.11
C ARG A 180 7.39 3.02 -19.48
N ARG A 181 6.58 4.08 -19.58
CA ARG A 181 6.90 5.38 -18.94
C ARG A 181 7.11 5.24 -17.45
N TYR A 182 6.28 4.46 -16.77
CA TYR A 182 6.41 4.18 -15.34
C TYR A 182 7.75 3.47 -15.06
N ALA A 183 8.04 2.39 -15.77
CA ALA A 183 9.29 1.63 -15.60
C ALA A 183 10.53 2.51 -15.82
N GLU A 184 10.58 3.24 -16.93
CA GLU A 184 11.67 4.17 -17.27
C GLU A 184 11.82 5.26 -16.20
N SER A 185 10.71 5.83 -15.71
CA SER A 185 10.74 6.89 -14.69
C SER A 185 11.28 6.39 -13.35
N VAL A 186 10.86 5.20 -12.91
CA VAL A 186 11.35 4.58 -11.67
C VAL A 186 12.84 4.31 -11.79
N VAL A 187 13.28 3.67 -12.87
CA VAL A 187 14.70 3.36 -13.08
C VAL A 187 15.53 4.64 -13.16
N ALA A 188 15.08 5.65 -13.90
CA ALA A 188 15.78 6.93 -14.01
C ALA A 188 15.90 7.67 -12.66
N ALA A 189 14.86 7.62 -11.83
CA ALA A 189 14.88 8.21 -10.49
C ALA A 189 15.86 7.48 -9.57
N GLU A 190 15.84 6.15 -9.54
CA GLU A 190 16.67 5.34 -8.64
C GLU A 190 18.14 5.27 -9.05
N THR A 191 18.43 5.38 -10.35
CA THR A 191 19.81 5.40 -10.87
C THR A 191 20.40 6.81 -10.93
N GLY A 192 19.65 7.82 -10.49
CA GLY A 192 20.13 9.20 -10.38
C GLY A 192 20.23 9.96 -11.70
N HIS A 193 19.61 9.46 -12.78
CA HIS A 193 19.46 10.18 -14.05
C HIS A 193 18.52 11.39 -13.91
N VAL A 194 17.59 11.33 -12.95
CA VAL A 194 16.75 12.46 -12.55
C VAL A 194 17.13 12.89 -11.13
N ARG A 195 17.41 14.19 -10.94
CA ARG A 195 17.62 14.79 -9.62
C ARG A 195 16.65 15.94 -9.45
N LEU A 196 15.63 15.72 -8.63
CA LEU A 196 14.66 16.75 -8.26
C LEU A 196 15.15 17.52 -7.02
N PRO A 197 14.75 18.80 -6.87
CA PRO A 197 14.97 19.50 -5.60
C PRO A 197 14.27 18.73 -4.48
N ARG A 198 14.96 18.59 -3.35
CA ARG A 198 14.39 17.98 -2.15
C ARG A 198 13.36 18.96 -1.59
N ARG A 199 12.08 18.76 -1.91
CA ARG A 199 10.98 19.60 -1.46
C ARG A 199 9.92 18.74 -0.77
N LEU A 200 9.42 19.22 0.35
CA LEU A 200 8.32 18.62 1.09
C LEU A 200 7.22 19.67 1.24
N THR A 201 6.02 19.36 0.75
CA THR A 201 4.87 20.25 0.87
C THR A 201 3.81 19.55 1.71
N PHE A 202 3.41 20.17 2.81
CA PHE A 202 2.30 19.74 3.63
C PHE A 202 1.00 20.31 3.07
N PHE A 203 0.03 19.44 2.80
CA PHE A 203 -1.24 19.82 2.21
C PHE A 203 -2.37 19.51 3.18
N GLY A 204 -3.15 20.52 3.55
CA GLY A 204 -4.26 20.39 4.50
C GLY A 204 -5.49 21.15 4.01
N ALA A 205 -6.41 20.43 3.36
CA ALA A 205 -7.69 20.98 2.96
C ALA A 205 -8.48 21.45 4.20
N ARG A 206 -9.20 22.57 4.08
CA ARG A 206 -10.11 23.09 5.10
C ARG A 206 -11.40 23.52 4.43
N ASN A 207 -12.39 22.63 4.42
CA ASN A 207 -13.66 22.92 3.78
C ASN A 207 -14.56 23.71 4.75
N GLU A 208 -15.27 24.72 4.24
CA GLU A 208 -16.17 25.53 5.07
C GLU A 208 -17.26 24.64 5.69
N GLY A 209 -17.40 24.70 7.02
CA GLY A 209 -18.41 23.96 7.75
C GLY A 209 -18.14 22.46 7.93
N ASP A 210 -16.92 21.99 7.63
CA ASP A 210 -16.49 20.61 7.88
C ASP A 210 -15.46 20.52 9.01
N PRO A 211 -15.90 20.19 10.25
CA PRO A 211 -15.01 20.08 11.39
C PRO A 211 -13.89 19.04 11.23
N ALA A 212 -14.07 18.02 10.39
CA ALA A 212 -13.07 16.96 10.22
C ALA A 212 -11.86 17.47 9.42
N THR A 213 -12.09 18.24 8.35
CA THR A 213 -10.99 18.87 7.61
C THR A 213 -10.36 20.03 8.39
N GLU A 214 -11.14 20.78 9.19
CA GLU A 214 -10.58 21.77 10.12
C GLU A 214 -9.63 21.13 11.15
N MET A 215 -10.09 20.08 11.84
CA MET A 215 -9.26 19.36 12.81
C MET A 215 -8.03 18.73 12.15
N THR A 216 -8.16 18.14 10.96
CA THR A 216 -7.01 17.53 10.28
C THR A 216 -5.98 18.60 9.90
N ALA A 217 -6.42 19.76 9.41
CA ALA A 217 -5.52 20.87 9.08
C ALA A 217 -4.83 21.42 10.34
N ASP A 218 -5.61 21.69 11.40
CA ASP A 218 -5.14 22.42 12.58
C ASP A 218 -4.39 21.53 13.59
N GLU A 219 -4.76 20.24 13.73
CA GLU A 219 -4.21 19.33 14.75
C GLU A 219 -3.25 18.27 14.20
N LEU A 220 -3.17 18.10 12.87
CA LEU A 220 -2.24 17.15 12.24
C LEU A 220 -1.30 17.80 11.23
N VAL A 221 -1.84 18.44 10.19
CA VAL A 221 -1.01 18.92 9.07
C VAL A 221 -0.14 20.10 9.48
N GLN A 222 -0.72 21.13 10.09
CA GLN A 222 0.02 22.31 10.55
C GLN A 222 1.07 21.94 11.62
N PRO A 223 0.74 21.19 12.69
CA PRO A 223 1.73 20.80 13.69
C PRO A 223 2.87 19.94 13.13
N LEU A 224 2.58 19.07 12.16
CA LEU A 224 3.60 18.27 11.49
C LEU A 224 4.51 19.13 10.62
N ALA A 225 3.93 20.09 9.89
CA ALA A 225 4.69 21.06 9.11
C ALA A 225 5.64 21.85 10.02
N ASP A 226 5.14 22.40 11.12
CA ASP A 226 5.92 23.17 12.08
C ASP A 226 7.02 22.30 12.72
N THR A 227 6.70 21.08 13.14
CA THR A 227 7.67 20.15 13.74
C THR A 227 8.79 19.75 12.78
N VAL A 228 8.52 19.72 11.47
CA VAL A 228 9.56 19.41 10.45
C VAL A 228 10.30 20.66 10.00
N LEU A 229 9.65 21.83 10.04
CA LEU A 229 10.23 23.13 9.75
C LEU A 229 11.19 23.60 10.86
N GLU A 230 10.83 23.42 12.13
CA GLU A 230 11.57 23.90 13.30
C GLU A 230 13.01 23.35 13.43
N PRO A 231 13.28 22.05 13.20
CA PRO A 231 14.64 21.52 13.18
C PRO A 231 15.40 21.90 11.90
N GLY A 232 14.72 22.43 10.88
CA GLY A 232 15.28 22.72 9.56
C GLY A 232 15.93 21.48 8.96
N MET A 233 15.15 20.61 8.30
CA MET A 233 15.72 19.47 7.56
C MET A 233 16.75 19.97 6.54
N SER A 234 18.04 19.84 6.88
CA SER A 234 19.13 20.41 6.10
C SER A 234 19.06 19.92 4.65
N GLY A 235 18.95 20.88 3.73
CA GLY A 235 18.86 20.62 2.29
C GLY A 235 17.47 20.32 1.73
N TRP A 236 16.40 20.41 2.54
CA TRP A 236 15.01 20.36 2.06
C TRP A 236 14.37 21.74 2.05
N GLY A 237 13.66 22.07 0.97
CA GLY A 237 12.66 23.15 0.98
C GLY A 237 11.37 22.60 1.56
N VAL A 238 10.84 23.21 2.62
CA VAL A 238 9.62 22.74 3.27
C VAL A 238 8.59 23.87 3.26
N ASP A 239 7.36 23.56 2.86
CA ASP A 239 6.25 24.50 2.83
C ASP A 239 4.93 23.83 3.22
N ALA A 240 3.94 24.63 3.60
CA ALA A 240 2.59 24.17 3.93
C ALA A 240 1.55 24.97 3.14
N VAL A 241 0.57 24.27 2.61
CA VAL A 241 -0.55 24.78 1.83
C VAL A 241 -1.83 24.36 2.52
N LEU A 242 -2.51 25.33 3.15
CA LEU A 242 -3.68 25.10 4.01
C LEU A 242 -4.89 25.90 3.56
N GLY A 243 -6.07 25.32 3.79
CA GLY A 243 -7.38 25.94 3.57
C GLY A 243 -7.60 26.40 2.13
N GLU A 244 -8.02 27.64 1.91
CA GLU A 244 -8.30 28.16 0.55
C GLU A 244 -7.12 28.13 -0.42
N LYS A 245 -5.90 27.93 0.10
CA LYS A 245 -4.70 27.80 -0.73
C LYS A 245 -4.43 26.35 -1.15
N ALA A 246 -5.06 25.39 -0.48
CA ALA A 246 -4.99 23.95 -0.76
C ALA A 246 -5.90 23.61 -1.94
#